data_AF-A0A6A6DUJ7-F1
#
_entry.id   AF-A0A6A6DUJ7-F1
#
_cell.length_a   1.000
_cell.length_b   1.000
_cell.length_c   1.000
_cell.angle_alpha   90.00
_cell.angle_beta   90.00
_cell.angle_gamma   90.00
#
_symmetry.space_group_name_H-M   'P 1'
#
loop_
_entity.id
_entity.type
_entity.pdbx_description
1 polymer ?
#
loop_
_entity_poly.entity_id
_entity_poly.type
_entity_poly.pdbx_seq_one_letter_code
_entity_poly.pdbx_strand_id
1 'polypeptide(L)'
;MGRELQKKKNKSSIPKRRHKPKSKKKILANPIIAANWNQKDTLSQNYRRLGLTARLNHATGGIDKSIQLLGLNDPNSSRADVSADSTANKLNIPSKAPETVQTELVEVERDPETGAILRVLNDPTSTKPENPLNDPLNELEGSDGEEWNGFAMVPAEESQNPVVRQLEEKARSGVRKAPRKQSQREEEWIEGLVEKYGDDYGRMAWDRKLNPMQQSEGDIRRRVRKWKQMHGMTQR
;
A
#
# COMPACT_ATOMS: atom_id res chain seq x y z
N MET A 1 -44.65 4.95 -28.62
CA MET A 1 -44.64 5.76 -29.86
C MET A 1 -45.87 6.69 -29.96
N GLY A 2 -46.32 7.29 -28.83
CA GLY A 2 -47.63 7.94 -28.78
C GLY A 2 -47.63 9.47 -28.84
N ARG A 3 -46.48 10.14 -28.58
CA ARG A 3 -46.45 11.60 -28.39
C ARG A 3 -46.58 12.36 -29.71
N GLU A 4 -47.60 13.20 -29.83
CA GLU A 4 -47.92 13.93 -31.06
C GLU A 4 -46.79 14.85 -31.54
N LEU A 5 -46.09 15.50 -30.62
CA LEU A 5 -44.92 16.33 -30.95
C LEU A 5 -43.81 15.51 -31.61
N GLN A 6 -43.62 14.26 -31.20
CA GLN A 6 -42.61 13.38 -31.79
C GLN A 6 -43.08 12.87 -33.16
N LYS A 7 -44.39 12.66 -33.36
CA LYS A 7 -44.99 12.38 -34.68
C LYS A 7 -44.84 13.56 -35.63
N LYS A 8 -45.13 14.80 -35.20
CA LYS A 8 -44.92 16.04 -35.97
C LYS A 8 -43.44 16.22 -36.35
N LYS A 9 -42.53 16.03 -35.40
CA LYS A 9 -41.06 16.08 -35.64
C LYS A 9 -40.56 14.98 -36.58
N ASN A 10 -41.21 13.82 -36.62
CA ASN A 10 -40.86 12.75 -37.55
C ASN A 10 -41.41 13.00 -38.96
N LYS A 11 -42.54 13.73 -39.09
CA LYS A 11 -43.15 14.10 -40.36
C LYS A 11 -42.56 15.38 -40.98
N SER A 12 -41.91 16.24 -40.20
CA SER A 12 -41.26 17.45 -40.72
C SER A 12 -40.04 17.11 -41.58
N SER A 13 -39.85 17.83 -42.69
CA SER A 13 -38.68 17.76 -43.56
C SER A 13 -37.39 18.36 -42.95
N ILE A 14 -37.47 18.85 -41.71
CA ILE A 14 -36.36 19.47 -40.99
C ILE A 14 -35.37 18.39 -40.52
N PRO A 15 -34.04 18.54 -40.75
CA PRO A 15 -33.06 17.58 -40.31
C PRO A 15 -33.05 17.45 -38.78
N LYS A 16 -33.09 16.21 -38.29
CA LYS A 16 -33.07 15.94 -36.85
C LYS A 16 -31.69 16.30 -36.29
N ARG A 17 -31.64 17.21 -35.30
CA ARG A 17 -30.41 17.50 -34.53
C ARG A 17 -29.96 16.23 -33.81
N ARG A 18 -28.85 15.64 -34.27
CA ARG A 18 -28.19 14.50 -33.62
C ARG A 18 -27.06 15.03 -32.73
N HIS A 19 -26.97 14.52 -31.51
CA HIS A 19 -25.79 14.77 -30.67
C HIS A 19 -24.60 13.99 -31.22
N LYS A 20 -23.41 14.59 -31.16
CA LYS A 20 -22.17 13.87 -31.46
C LYS A 20 -21.98 12.75 -30.44
N PRO A 21 -21.40 11.60 -30.86
CA PRO A 21 -21.06 10.55 -29.91
C PRO A 21 -20.07 11.08 -28.86
N LYS A 22 -20.09 10.49 -27.66
CA LYS A 22 -19.12 10.82 -26.61
C LYS A 22 -17.70 10.54 -27.13
N SER A 23 -16.77 11.44 -26.84
CA SER A 23 -15.37 11.25 -27.25
C SER A 23 -14.75 10.07 -26.48
N LYS A 24 -13.88 9.30 -27.15
CA LYS A 24 -13.10 8.24 -26.53
C LYS A 24 -11.76 8.74 -25.94
N LYS A 25 -11.57 10.05 -25.88
CA LYS A 25 -10.33 10.67 -25.37
C LYS A 25 -10.32 10.56 -23.85
N LYS A 26 -9.27 9.98 -23.29
CA LYS A 26 -9.07 9.96 -21.83
C LYS A 26 -8.19 11.14 -21.44
N ILE A 27 -8.65 11.91 -20.46
CA ILE A 27 -7.86 12.97 -19.86
C ILE A 27 -6.98 12.32 -18.79
N LEU A 28 -5.69 12.17 -19.09
CA LEU A 28 -4.71 11.56 -18.19
C LEU A 28 -3.88 12.67 -17.56
N ALA A 29 -3.96 12.79 -16.23
CA ALA A 29 -3.30 13.88 -15.50
C ALA A 29 -1.77 13.72 -15.41
N ASN A 30 -1.28 12.47 -15.36
CA ASN A 30 0.15 12.20 -15.24
C ASN A 30 0.80 11.99 -16.62
N PRO A 31 1.84 12.76 -16.98
CA PRO A 31 2.51 12.62 -18.28
C PRO A 31 3.15 11.24 -18.48
N ILE A 32 3.66 10.61 -17.42
CA ILE A 32 4.30 9.28 -17.49
C ILE A 32 3.28 8.21 -17.92
N ILE A 33 2.08 8.28 -17.34
CA ILE A 33 0.98 7.36 -17.68
C ILE A 33 0.42 7.69 -19.06
N ALA A 34 0.34 8.97 -19.42
CA ALA A 34 -0.16 9.41 -20.72
C ALA A 34 0.72 8.92 -21.88
N ALA A 35 2.04 8.98 -21.74
CA ALA A 35 2.98 8.46 -22.74
C ALA A 35 2.83 6.95 -22.95
N ASN A 36 2.56 6.22 -21.87
CA ASN A 36 2.41 4.77 -21.90
C ASN A 36 0.94 4.33 -22.01
N TRP A 37 0.01 5.14 -22.51
CA TRP A 37 -1.41 4.78 -22.58
C TRP A 37 -1.81 4.22 -23.95
N ASN A 38 -2.35 3.00 -24.01
CA ASN A 38 -2.93 2.45 -25.24
C ASN A 38 -4.44 2.70 -25.30
N GLN A 39 -4.91 3.41 -26.32
CA GLN A 39 -6.35 3.70 -26.47
C GLN A 39 -7.18 2.47 -26.87
N LYS A 40 -6.56 1.45 -27.47
CA LYS A 40 -7.25 0.23 -27.90
C LYS A 40 -7.60 -0.69 -26.72
N ASP A 41 -6.80 -0.64 -25.67
CA ASP A 41 -6.96 -1.51 -24.51
C ASP A 41 -7.97 -0.94 -23.50
N THR A 42 -8.59 -1.83 -22.72
CA THR A 42 -9.48 -1.40 -21.63
C THR A 42 -8.69 -0.71 -20.51
N LEU A 43 -9.39 -0.04 -19.58
CA LEU A 43 -8.73 0.58 -18.43
C LEU A 43 -7.98 -0.48 -17.60
N SER A 44 -8.64 -1.59 -17.28
CA SER A 44 -8.06 -2.67 -16.47
C SER A 44 -6.84 -3.30 -17.14
N GLN A 45 -6.89 -3.51 -18.46
CA GLN A 45 -5.76 -4.06 -19.24
C GLN A 45 -4.57 -3.11 -19.27
N ASN A 46 -4.79 -1.81 -19.50
CA ASN A 46 -3.73 -0.81 -19.47
C ASN A 46 -3.04 -0.76 -18.10
N TYR A 47 -3.82 -0.62 -17.02
CA TYR A 47 -3.27 -0.55 -15.68
C TYR A 47 -2.48 -1.83 -15.33
N ARG A 48 -3.00 -3.01 -15.68
CA ARG A 48 -2.28 -4.28 -15.54
C ARG A 48 -0.94 -4.28 -16.28
N ARG A 49 -0.91 -3.82 -17.53
CA ARG A 49 0.34 -3.70 -18.31
C ARG A 49 1.33 -2.72 -17.67
N LEU A 50 0.84 -1.64 -17.08
CA LEU A 50 1.65 -0.67 -16.35
C LEU A 50 2.11 -1.16 -14.97
N GLY A 51 1.67 -2.34 -14.51
CA GLY A 51 1.96 -2.83 -13.16
C GLY A 51 1.16 -2.13 -12.06
N LEU A 52 0.06 -1.46 -12.42
CA LEU A 52 -0.83 -0.75 -11.50
C LEU A 52 -2.16 -1.48 -11.31
N THR A 53 -2.76 -1.33 -10.14
CA THR A 53 -4.09 -1.87 -9.86
C THR A 53 -5.18 -0.92 -10.36
N ALA A 54 -6.11 -1.42 -11.19
CA ALA A 54 -7.26 -0.63 -11.64
C ALA A 54 -8.37 -0.49 -10.60
N ARG A 55 -8.49 -1.48 -9.70
CA ARG A 55 -9.43 -1.54 -8.58
C ARG A 55 -8.70 -2.08 -7.37
N LEU A 56 -9.04 -1.55 -6.20
CA LEU A 56 -8.46 -1.95 -4.92
C LEU A 56 -9.06 -3.28 -4.43
N ASN A 57 -10.39 -3.42 -4.53
CA ASN A 57 -11.12 -4.59 -4.06
C ASN A 57 -11.26 -5.66 -5.15
N HIS A 58 -11.69 -6.86 -4.76
CA HIS A 58 -12.00 -7.94 -5.69
C HIS A 58 -12.99 -7.45 -6.77
N ALA A 59 -12.73 -7.81 -8.02
CA ALA A 59 -13.69 -7.55 -9.08
C ALA A 59 -14.78 -8.63 -9.03
N THR A 60 -16.04 -8.23 -9.12
CA THR A 60 -17.16 -9.15 -9.27
C THR A 60 -17.21 -9.69 -10.70
N GLY A 61 -17.40 -11.01 -10.85
CA GLY A 61 -17.45 -11.70 -12.13
C GLY A 61 -16.09 -12.15 -12.68
N GLY A 62 -16.10 -12.61 -13.93
CA GLY A 62 -14.89 -13.10 -14.62
C GLY A 62 -13.93 -11.97 -15.00
N ILE A 63 -12.64 -12.26 -14.91
CA ILE A 63 -11.55 -11.36 -15.33
C ILE A 63 -10.83 -11.98 -16.53
N ASP A 64 -10.48 -11.17 -17.53
CA ASP A 64 -9.60 -11.59 -18.62
C ASP A 64 -8.25 -12.04 -18.04
N LYS A 65 -7.97 -13.34 -18.10
CA LYS A 65 -6.71 -13.92 -17.64
C LYS A 65 -5.71 -13.86 -18.81
N SER A 66 -4.65 -13.07 -18.67
CA SER A 66 -3.56 -13.05 -19.65
C SER A 66 -2.74 -14.33 -19.57
N ILE A 67 -2.02 -14.68 -20.64
CA ILE A 67 -1.14 -15.87 -20.68
C ILE A 67 -0.14 -15.87 -19.51
N GLN A 68 0.40 -14.69 -19.17
CA GLN A 68 1.27 -14.49 -18.00
C GLN A 68 0.53 -14.78 -16.68
N LEU A 69 -0.71 -14.28 -16.51
CA LEU A 69 -1.50 -14.54 -15.30
C LEU A 69 -2.00 -15.99 -15.20
N LEU A 70 -2.13 -16.65 -16.35
CA LEU A 70 -2.42 -18.08 -16.42
C LEU A 70 -1.16 -18.93 -16.18
N GLY A 71 0.03 -18.35 -16.20
CA GLY A 71 1.28 -19.09 -16.00
C GLY A 71 1.56 -20.13 -17.09
N LEU A 72 1.05 -19.92 -18.30
CA LEU A 72 1.14 -20.93 -19.37
C LEU A 72 2.54 -21.02 -20.00
N ASN A 73 3.40 -20.03 -19.78
CA ASN A 73 4.70 -19.90 -20.46
C ASN A 73 5.87 -19.57 -19.52
N ASP A 74 5.67 -19.58 -18.20
CA ASP A 74 6.74 -19.30 -17.26
C ASP A 74 7.32 -20.65 -16.76
N PRO A 75 8.63 -20.92 -16.90
CA PRO A 75 9.23 -22.18 -16.42
C PRO A 75 9.15 -22.31 -14.88
N ASN A 76 8.94 -21.19 -14.18
CA ASN A 76 8.78 -21.11 -12.72
C ASN A 76 7.32 -20.85 -12.28
N SER A 77 6.39 -20.59 -13.20
CA SER A 77 4.98 -20.46 -12.82
C SER A 77 4.35 -21.83 -12.85
N SER A 78 4.32 -22.47 -11.68
CA SER A 78 3.43 -23.59 -11.47
C SER A 78 1.99 -23.12 -11.67
N ARG A 79 1.34 -23.53 -12.75
CA ARG A 79 -0.10 -23.70 -12.72
C ARG A 79 -0.45 -25.16 -13.02
N ALA A 80 -0.64 -25.92 -11.95
CA ALA A 80 -1.57 -27.04 -11.95
C ALA A 80 -2.54 -26.88 -10.76
N ASP A 81 -2.03 -26.90 -9.53
CA ASP A 81 -2.70 -26.42 -8.33
C ASP A 81 -1.64 -25.71 -7.47
N VAL A 82 -2.08 -24.73 -6.70
CA VAL A 82 -1.45 -24.03 -5.56
C VAL A 82 -0.07 -24.59 -5.11
N SER A 83 0.93 -23.75 -4.80
CA SER A 83 2.23 -24.26 -4.33
C SER A 83 2.03 -25.10 -3.06
N ALA A 84 2.75 -26.22 -2.91
CA ALA A 84 2.59 -27.15 -1.78
C ALA A 84 2.62 -26.43 -0.42
N ASP A 85 3.43 -25.37 -0.31
CA ASP A 85 3.61 -24.60 0.93
C ASP A 85 2.68 -23.39 1.08
N SER A 86 1.86 -23.04 0.08
CA SER A 86 1.00 -21.88 0.21
C SER A 86 -0.21 -22.13 1.09
N THR A 87 -0.63 -21.08 1.78
CA THR A 87 -1.72 -21.09 2.77
C THR A 87 -3.02 -21.64 2.21
N ALA A 88 -3.30 -21.42 0.92
CA ALA A 88 -4.50 -21.93 0.26
C ALA A 88 -4.51 -23.46 0.11
N ASN A 89 -3.34 -24.10 0.02
CA ASN A 89 -3.24 -25.57 -0.03
C ASN A 89 -3.28 -26.17 1.36
N LYS A 90 -2.61 -25.55 2.34
CA LYS A 90 -2.63 -26.01 3.73
C LYS A 90 -4.05 -26.04 4.31
N LEU A 91 -4.93 -25.14 3.85
CA LEU A 91 -6.32 -25.06 4.29
C LEU A 91 -7.31 -25.89 3.43
N ASN A 92 -6.81 -26.63 2.44
CA ASN A 92 -7.67 -27.44 1.57
C ASN A 92 -7.94 -28.80 2.23
N ILE A 93 -9.20 -29.08 2.55
CA ILE A 93 -9.63 -30.36 3.13
C ILE A 93 -9.97 -31.31 1.97
N PRO A 94 -9.16 -32.36 1.69
CA PRO A 94 -9.49 -33.32 0.65
C PRO A 94 -10.69 -34.19 1.10
N SER A 95 -11.68 -34.34 0.22
CA SER A 95 -12.88 -35.15 0.48
C SER A 95 -12.62 -36.66 0.46
N LYS A 96 -11.44 -37.09 0.01
CA LYS A 96 -11.04 -38.49 -0.08
C LYS A 96 -9.77 -38.70 0.76
N ALA A 97 -9.82 -39.67 1.67
CA ALA A 97 -8.66 -40.09 2.42
C ALA A 97 -7.57 -40.65 1.47
N PRO A 98 -6.28 -40.45 1.76
CA PRO A 98 -5.19 -40.95 0.91
C PRO A 98 -5.24 -42.48 0.83
N GLU A 99 -5.13 -43.02 -0.39
CA GLU A 99 -5.15 -44.47 -0.65
C GLU A 99 -3.88 -45.20 -0.19
N THR A 100 -2.81 -44.44 0.06
CA THR A 100 -1.52 -44.97 0.53
C THR A 100 -1.17 -44.34 1.87
N VAL A 101 -1.46 -45.07 2.94
CA VAL A 101 -0.98 -44.73 4.28
C VAL A 101 0.43 -45.31 4.41
N GLN A 102 1.43 -44.47 4.67
CA GLN A 102 2.78 -44.94 4.99
C GLN A 102 2.73 -45.57 6.38
N THR A 103 2.85 -46.89 6.47
CA THR A 103 2.89 -47.60 7.76
C THR A 103 4.32 -47.69 8.25
N GLU A 104 4.60 -47.09 9.40
CA GLU A 104 5.90 -47.17 10.08
C GLU A 104 5.91 -48.36 11.06
N LEU A 105 7.05 -49.05 11.14
CA LEU A 105 7.26 -50.12 12.11
C LEU A 105 7.71 -49.50 13.44
N VAL A 106 6.98 -49.79 14.51
CA VAL A 106 7.30 -49.28 15.86
C VAL A 106 7.63 -50.44 16.79
N GLU A 107 8.70 -50.27 17.58
CA GLU A 107 9.13 -51.26 18.58
C GLU A 107 8.27 -51.16 19.84
N VAL A 108 7.70 -52.29 20.26
CA VAL A 108 6.74 -52.38 21.36
C VAL A 108 7.16 -53.46 22.34
N GLU A 109 7.24 -53.09 23.63
CA GLU A 109 7.41 -54.05 24.73
C GLU A 109 6.06 -54.66 25.11
N ARG A 110 6.00 -55.99 25.11
CA ARG A 110 4.81 -56.78 25.44
C ARG A 110 5.04 -57.59 26.70
N ASP A 111 4.00 -57.69 27.52
CA ASP A 111 3.98 -58.53 28.71
C ASP A 111 4.05 -60.03 28.32
N PRO A 112 5.00 -60.82 28.85
CA PRO A 112 5.22 -62.20 28.41
C PRO A 112 4.05 -63.16 28.68
N GLU A 113 3.20 -62.89 29.67
CA GLU A 113 2.10 -63.80 30.04
C GLU A 113 0.78 -63.48 29.34
N THR A 114 0.50 -62.19 29.11
CA THR A 114 -0.80 -61.73 28.61
C THR A 114 -0.74 -61.22 27.17
N GLY A 115 0.44 -60.95 26.64
CA GLY A 115 0.65 -60.37 25.31
C GLY A 115 0.16 -58.93 25.16
N ALA A 116 -0.28 -58.30 26.26
CA ALA A 116 -0.71 -56.91 26.28
C ALA A 116 0.49 -55.97 26.04
N ILE A 117 0.25 -54.90 25.28
CA ILE A 117 1.24 -53.87 24.98
C ILE A 117 1.41 -52.99 26.22
N LEU A 118 2.60 -53.01 26.84
CA LEU A 118 2.89 -52.21 28.03
C LEU A 118 3.49 -50.85 27.66
N ARG A 119 4.40 -50.82 26.69
CA ARG A 119 5.13 -49.59 26.33
C ARG A 119 5.57 -49.61 24.88
N VAL A 120 5.42 -48.47 24.22
CA VAL A 120 5.98 -48.20 22.90
C VAL A 120 7.25 -47.37 23.10
N LEU A 121 8.40 -47.88 22.65
CA LEU A 121 9.72 -47.32 23.03
C LEU A 121 10.15 -46.13 22.16
N ASN A 122 9.71 -46.11 20.89
CA ASN A 122 10.13 -45.13 19.89
C ASN A 122 8.90 -44.52 19.19
N ASP A 123 8.07 -43.76 19.92
CA ASP A 123 6.93 -43.03 19.33
C ASP A 123 7.38 -41.67 18.77
N PRO A 124 7.51 -41.49 17.43
CA PRO A 124 7.81 -40.19 16.84
C PRO A 124 6.63 -39.19 16.95
N THR A 125 5.44 -39.66 17.32
CA THR A 125 4.19 -38.91 17.43
C THR A 125 3.96 -38.28 18.80
N SER A 126 4.65 -38.75 19.86
CA SER A 126 4.46 -38.22 21.23
C SER A 126 4.87 -36.74 21.38
N THR A 127 5.64 -36.19 20.44
CA THR A 127 6.08 -34.80 20.44
C THR A 127 5.14 -33.86 19.67
N LYS A 128 4.15 -34.39 18.94
CA LYS A 128 3.16 -33.59 18.21
C LYS A 128 1.85 -33.54 19.01
N PRO A 129 1.16 -32.39 19.06
CA PRO A 129 -0.13 -32.29 19.73
C PRO A 129 -1.13 -33.27 19.10
N GLU A 130 -1.94 -33.92 19.92
CA GLU A 130 -2.94 -34.89 19.48
C GLU A 130 -3.86 -34.24 18.43
N ASN A 131 -3.82 -34.71 17.17
CA ASN A 131 -4.71 -34.27 16.09
C ASN A 131 -5.62 -35.42 15.61
N PRO A 132 -6.55 -35.90 16.46
CA PRO A 132 -7.38 -37.07 16.15
C PRO A 132 -8.34 -36.85 14.97
N LEU A 133 -8.63 -35.58 14.62
CA LEU A 133 -9.51 -35.20 13.52
C LEU A 133 -8.75 -34.82 12.24
N ASN A 134 -7.42 -34.88 12.25
CA ASN A 134 -6.56 -34.40 11.16
C ASN A 134 -6.94 -32.97 10.71
N ASP A 135 -7.19 -32.10 11.68
CA ASP A 135 -7.54 -30.69 11.42
C ASP A 135 -6.28 -29.94 10.93
N PRO A 136 -6.30 -29.32 9.74
CA PRO A 136 -5.16 -28.58 9.20
C PRO A 136 -4.76 -27.36 10.05
N LEU A 137 -5.61 -26.87 10.95
CA LEU A 137 -5.31 -25.70 11.79
C LEU A 137 -4.41 -26.04 12.99
N ASN A 138 -4.34 -27.30 13.44
CA ASN A 138 -3.58 -27.69 14.64
C ASN A 138 -2.06 -27.49 14.47
N GLU A 139 -1.55 -27.53 13.23
CA GLU A 139 -0.14 -27.27 12.93
C GLU A 139 0.22 -25.77 12.93
N LEU A 140 -0.78 -24.90 12.73
CA LEU A 140 -0.59 -23.44 12.69
C LEU A 140 -0.65 -22.79 14.07
N GLU A 141 -1.34 -23.39 15.04
CA GLU A 141 -1.49 -22.86 16.40
C GLU A 141 -0.18 -22.91 17.22
N GLY A 142 0.74 -23.83 16.88
CA GLY A 142 2.05 -23.95 17.53
C GLY A 142 3.13 -22.96 17.04
N SER A 143 2.82 -22.12 16.05
CA SER A 143 3.70 -21.03 15.63
C SER A 143 3.35 -19.79 16.47
N ASP A 144 4.11 -19.58 17.54
CA ASP A 144 4.00 -18.43 18.45
C ASP A 144 3.60 -17.15 17.71
N GLY A 145 2.51 -16.56 18.19
CA GLY A 145 1.71 -15.54 17.50
C GLY A 145 2.50 -14.58 16.65
N GLU A 146 2.30 -14.68 15.33
CA GLU A 146 2.70 -13.65 14.39
C GLU A 146 1.91 -12.37 14.69
N GLU A 147 2.52 -11.53 15.53
CA GLU A 147 2.12 -10.17 15.82
C GLU A 147 1.86 -9.44 14.49
N TRP A 148 0.61 -9.09 14.26
CA TRP A 148 0.14 -8.44 13.04
C TRP A 148 0.87 -7.09 12.84
N ASN A 149 2.00 -7.13 12.12
CA ASN A 149 2.75 -5.97 11.67
C ASN A 149 2.02 -5.32 10.47
N GLY A 150 0.91 -4.65 10.76
CA GLY A 150 -0.09 -4.24 9.76
C GLY A 150 0.34 -3.28 8.65
N PHE A 151 1.57 -2.76 8.62
CA PHE A 151 1.99 -1.81 7.58
C PHE A 151 3.49 -1.82 7.19
N ALA A 152 4.29 -2.77 7.70
CA ALA A 152 5.76 -2.70 7.60
C ALA A 152 6.39 -3.61 6.53
N MET A 153 5.62 -4.11 5.56
CA MET A 153 6.14 -5.01 4.52
C MET A 153 5.85 -4.47 3.12
N VAL A 154 6.41 -3.29 2.80
CA VAL A 154 6.67 -2.96 1.40
C VAL A 154 8.05 -3.52 1.11
N PRO A 155 8.20 -4.59 0.31
CA PRO A 155 9.51 -5.09 -0.08
C PRO A 155 10.29 -3.92 -0.70
N ALA A 156 11.51 -3.67 -0.24
CA ALA A 156 12.39 -2.65 -0.81
C ALA A 156 12.95 -3.05 -2.20
N GLU A 157 12.38 -4.08 -2.81
CA GLU A 157 12.76 -4.53 -4.14
C GLU A 157 12.26 -3.53 -5.18
N GLU A 158 13.16 -3.11 -6.07
CA GLU A 158 12.79 -2.24 -7.18
C GLU A 158 11.75 -2.96 -8.05
N SER A 159 10.64 -2.28 -8.34
CA SER A 159 9.61 -2.84 -9.22
C SER A 159 10.21 -3.14 -10.60
N GLN A 160 9.99 -4.36 -11.10
CA GLN A 160 10.53 -4.82 -12.39
C GLN A 160 10.04 -3.97 -13.58
N ASN A 161 8.92 -3.25 -13.43
CA ASN A 161 8.32 -2.46 -14.50
C ASN A 161 8.91 -1.03 -14.54
N PRO A 162 9.50 -0.59 -15.67
CA PRO A 162 10.14 0.71 -15.78
C PRO A 162 9.19 1.89 -15.51
N VAL A 163 7.90 1.75 -15.81
CA VAL A 163 6.93 2.82 -15.57
C VAL A 163 6.69 3.01 -14.07
N VAL A 164 6.58 1.91 -13.32
CA VAL A 164 6.38 1.96 -11.87
C VAL A 164 7.62 2.56 -11.21
N ARG A 165 8.82 2.15 -11.63
CA ARG A 165 10.09 2.75 -11.18
C ARG A 165 10.13 4.27 -11.37
N GLN A 166 9.73 4.78 -12.55
CA GLN A 166 9.66 6.22 -12.81
C GLN A 166 8.63 6.93 -11.91
N LEU A 167 7.49 6.28 -11.63
CA LEU A 167 6.46 6.82 -10.74
C LEU A 167 6.94 6.87 -9.29
N GLU A 168 7.62 5.83 -8.84
CA GLU A 168 8.25 5.76 -7.51
C GLU A 168 9.34 6.83 -7.37
N GLU A 169 10.22 6.97 -8.35
CA GLU A 169 11.25 8.02 -8.36
C GLU A 169 10.61 9.42 -8.29
N LYS A 170 9.56 9.66 -9.08
CA LYS A 170 8.81 10.92 -9.03
C LYS A 170 8.14 11.13 -7.67
N ALA A 171 7.63 10.08 -7.03
CA ALA A 171 7.07 10.18 -5.69
C ALA A 171 8.14 10.48 -4.64
N ARG A 172 9.31 9.82 -4.73
CA ARG A 172 10.49 10.04 -3.87
C ARG A 172 11.04 11.45 -4.01
N SER A 173 10.98 12.03 -5.21
CA SER A 173 11.50 13.38 -5.47
C SER A 173 10.86 14.44 -4.56
N GLY A 174 9.59 14.25 -4.19
CA GLY A 174 8.83 15.13 -3.30
C GLY A 174 8.69 16.56 -3.84
N VAL A 175 7.65 17.27 -3.38
CA VAL A 175 7.59 18.72 -3.64
C VAL A 175 8.38 19.42 -2.54
N ARG A 176 9.50 20.07 -2.91
CA ARG A 176 10.25 20.92 -1.97
C ARG A 176 9.40 22.14 -1.61
N LYS A 177 8.82 22.13 -0.41
CA LYS A 177 8.10 23.30 0.12
C LYS A 177 9.13 24.37 0.47
N ALA A 178 8.96 25.57 -0.07
CA ALA A 178 9.78 26.71 0.32
C ALA A 178 9.66 26.94 1.84
N PRO A 179 10.77 27.21 2.56
CA PRO A 179 10.72 27.53 3.98
C PRO A 179 9.88 28.80 4.20
N ARG A 180 9.17 28.86 5.32
CA ARG A 180 8.42 30.07 5.70
C ARG A 180 9.41 31.19 6.02
N LYS A 181 9.31 32.30 5.30
CA LYS A 181 10.10 33.52 5.53
C LYS A 181 9.35 34.48 6.46
N GLN A 182 10.10 35.37 7.12
CA GLN A 182 9.51 36.50 7.83
C GLN A 182 9.11 37.59 6.83
N SER A 183 8.20 38.47 7.22
CA SER A 183 7.88 39.65 6.42
C SER A 183 8.95 40.72 6.61
N GLN A 184 9.18 41.57 5.61
CA GLN A 184 10.20 42.64 5.67
C GLN A 184 10.05 43.53 6.91
N ARG A 185 8.81 43.94 7.23
CA ARG A 185 8.53 44.75 8.42
C ARG A 185 8.83 44.04 9.74
N GLU A 186 8.66 42.72 9.79
CA GLU A 186 9.06 41.95 10.98
C GLU A 186 10.58 41.87 11.09
N GLU A 187 11.29 41.78 9.98
CA GLU A 187 12.75 41.78 9.96
C GLU A 187 13.30 43.12 10.48
N GLU A 188 12.79 44.26 9.98
CA GLU A 188 13.14 45.61 10.47
C GLU A 188 12.83 45.78 11.96
N TRP A 189 11.69 45.25 12.41
CA TRP A 189 11.30 45.31 13.81
C TRP A 189 12.24 44.51 14.72
N ILE A 190 12.63 43.31 14.29
CA ILE A 190 13.57 42.46 15.01
C ILE A 190 14.96 43.09 15.01
N GLU A 191 15.38 43.65 13.87
CA GLU A 191 16.66 44.34 13.72
C GLU A 191 16.78 45.48 14.75
N GLY A 192 15.78 46.35 14.86
CA GLY A 192 15.77 47.43 15.84
C GLY A 192 15.77 46.94 17.31
N LEU A 193 15.14 45.79 17.59
CA LEU A 193 15.18 45.18 18.92
C LEU A 193 16.57 44.61 19.24
N VAL A 194 17.20 43.92 18.29
CA VAL A 194 18.52 43.32 18.42
C VAL A 194 19.60 44.39 18.50
N GLU A 195 19.51 45.46 17.71
CA GLU A 195 20.45 46.59 17.76
C GLU A 195 20.44 47.29 19.13
N LYS A 196 19.25 47.44 19.74
CA LYS A 196 19.09 48.15 21.01
C LYS A 196 19.39 47.29 22.25
N TYR A 197 19.01 46.01 22.24
CA TYR A 197 19.08 45.14 23.43
C TYR A 197 19.99 43.92 23.27
N GLY A 198 20.57 43.66 22.09
CA GLY A 198 21.42 42.51 21.85
C GLY A 198 20.66 41.19 21.98
N ASP A 199 21.00 40.39 23.00
CA ASP A 199 20.38 39.09 23.29
C ASP A 199 19.46 39.10 24.55
N ASP A 200 19.21 40.27 25.13
CA ASP A 200 18.37 40.42 26.33
C ASP A 200 16.86 40.40 25.99
N TYR A 201 16.29 39.22 25.75
CA TYR A 201 14.88 39.07 25.36
C TYR A 201 13.88 39.58 26.41
N GLY A 202 14.23 39.52 27.69
CA GLY A 202 13.40 40.09 28.75
C GLY A 202 13.20 41.60 28.54
N ARG A 203 14.29 42.34 28.31
CA ARG A 203 14.24 43.79 28.08
C ARG A 203 13.50 44.14 26.77
N MET A 204 13.65 43.33 25.73
CA MET A 204 12.90 43.49 24.48
C MET A 204 11.39 43.36 24.69
N ALA A 205 10.95 42.40 25.51
CA ALA A 205 9.54 42.19 25.79
C ALA A 205 8.91 43.37 26.54
N TRP A 206 9.67 43.99 27.45
CA TRP A 206 9.24 45.16 28.23
C TRP A 206 9.36 46.50 27.50
N ASP A 207 9.92 46.56 26.28
CA ASP A 207 10.05 47.82 25.53
C ASP A 207 8.71 48.30 24.97
N ARG A 208 8.16 49.36 25.57
CA ARG A 208 6.87 49.95 25.14
C ARG A 208 6.91 50.64 23.78
N LYS A 209 8.08 51.09 23.31
CA LYS A 209 8.22 51.81 22.03
C LYS A 209 8.43 50.83 20.88
N LEU A 210 9.42 49.94 21.03
CA LEU A 210 9.75 48.98 19.98
C LEU A 210 8.81 47.78 20.00
N ASN A 211 8.27 47.34 21.13
CA ASN A 211 7.30 46.25 21.22
C ASN A 211 5.88 46.77 21.58
N PRO A 212 5.23 47.57 20.71
CA PRO A 212 3.93 48.16 21.01
C PRO A 212 2.82 47.10 21.14
N MET A 213 3.00 45.95 20.47
CA MET A 213 2.07 44.82 20.50
C MET A 213 2.27 43.91 21.72
N GLN A 214 3.19 44.23 22.64
CA GLN A 214 3.45 43.46 23.85
C GLN A 214 3.69 41.96 23.57
N GLN A 215 4.48 41.68 22.52
CA GLN A 215 4.88 40.32 22.19
C GLN A 215 5.64 39.69 23.36
N SER A 216 5.32 38.43 23.64
CA SER A 216 5.96 37.67 24.72
C SER A 216 7.44 37.39 24.40
N GLU A 217 8.24 37.21 25.45
CA GLU A 217 9.67 36.88 25.35
C GLU A 217 9.92 35.66 24.45
N GLY A 218 9.12 34.60 24.61
CA GLY A 218 9.24 33.37 23.81
C GLY A 218 8.92 33.57 22.33
N ASP A 219 8.03 34.51 22.00
CA ASP A 219 7.72 34.83 20.61
C ASP A 219 8.83 35.64 19.95
N ILE A 220 9.35 36.66 20.66
CA ILE A 220 10.52 37.44 20.22
C ILE A 220 11.70 36.50 20.01
N ARG A 221 11.99 35.59 20.96
CA ARG A 221 13.07 34.60 20.83
C ARG A 221 12.92 33.71 19.59
N ARG A 222 11.71 33.21 19.31
CA ARG A 222 11.43 32.39 18.10
C ARG A 222 11.66 33.18 16.82
N ARG A 223 11.29 34.46 16.79
CA ARG A 223 11.44 35.33 15.62
C ARG A 223 12.89 35.77 15.42
N VAL A 224 13.60 36.17 16.46
CA VAL A 224 15.04 36.47 16.43
C VAL A 224 15.83 35.27 15.94
N ARG A 225 15.50 34.05 16.40
CA ARG A 225 16.16 32.82 15.91
C ARG A 225 16.01 32.64 14.40
N LYS A 226 14.80 32.86 13.86
CA LYS A 226 14.56 32.78 12.41
C LYS A 226 15.30 33.88 11.65
N TRP A 227 15.29 35.10 12.19
CA TRP A 227 15.99 36.25 11.61
C TRP A 227 17.50 36.01 11.53
N LYS A 228 18.12 35.53 12.63
CA LYS A 228 19.54 35.14 12.68
C LYS A 228 19.88 34.02 11.69
N GLN A 229 19.00 33.01 11.55
CA GLN A 229 19.16 31.94 10.55
C GLN A 229 19.14 32.47 9.12
N MET A 230 18.28 33.45 8.82
CA MET A 230 18.21 34.09 7.50
C MET A 230 19.42 34.98 7.20
N HIS A 231 19.94 35.69 8.21
CA HIS A 231 21.09 36.60 8.09
C HIS A 231 22.45 35.92 8.32
N GLY A 232 22.48 34.59 8.49
CA GLY A 232 23.71 33.83 8.69
C GLY A 232 24.40 34.04 10.04
N MET A 233 23.78 34.77 10.97
CA MET A 233 24.31 35.07 12.32
C MET A 233 24.06 33.91 13.30
N THR A 234 24.34 32.68 12.88
CA THR A 234 24.11 31.49 13.70
C THR A 234 25.20 31.40 14.77
N GLN A 235 24.85 31.54 16.05
CA GLN A 235 25.74 31.16 17.14
C GLN A 235 25.93 29.63 17.12
N ARG A 236 27.19 29.19 17.25
CA ARG A 236 27.55 27.79 17.53
C ARG A 236 27.03 27.37 18.91
#